data_AF-F6G751-F1
#
_entry.id   AF-F6G751-F1
#
_cell.length_a   1.000
_cell.length_b   1.000
_cell.length_c   1.000
_cell.angle_alpha   90.00
_cell.angle_beta   90.00
_cell.angle_gamma   90.00
#
_symmetry.space_group_name_H-M   'P 1'
#
loop_
_entity.id
_entity.type
_entity.pdbx_description
1 polymer ?
#
loop_
_entity_poly.entity_id
_entity_poly.type
_entity_poly.pdbx_seq_one_letter_code
_entity_poly.pdbx_strand_id
1 'polypeptide(L)'
;MTPPFLQRLRRHARWTVLALLALIALTAYAVGWFDRTPESFRKPNMTELSPRLQPLFEKTKTVCFGRFLIDVPATATVVFGPVSANDRIERLPDEGDKLGEYVAKREAELKAQDRYGEKRDDLTRYKETLDGAVPGQKIVVGFKNFAGSFYKVESYIRLGHDLYIQETEAPVEPYKLASQESKKSVIASLSDAIEDLNVTARNLHARAEDGIPAAPGVCLDGAFLDDSSGWLTHETIPFGIRLKEFPDVHFSIQTIRNQGSLIESSALEPRLKQAEENANRMGGGGWYRRIKMLRRSDRQIEGWTGYEALDHVPEQEDVSGHHDFKFMGLGHPTDPLKPELDVQMQTGVADNMIGKHRPSISDEEAVALWDKLTSTIRVRPVGGSGSGKAASNSPQPPHSPSTPLGELAATGRQCPQTGWWRCPDVGATDGGRRFIHEGQVMPKVAIVGEPTLWQRLKGDQPMWQTATVWTLVSYAPAPDTADAPALSSTSTPNGATGEQA
;
A
#
# COMPACT_ATOMS: atom_id res chain seq x y z
N MET A 1 45.56 11.06 56.31
CA MET A 1 44.15 11.50 56.15
C MET A 1 44.05 12.32 54.88
N THR A 2 43.50 11.77 53.80
CA THR A 2 43.19 12.57 52.61
C THR A 2 42.00 13.48 52.90
N PRO A 3 42.08 14.79 52.59
CA PRO A 3 41.05 15.75 52.98
C PRO A 3 39.68 15.39 52.33
N PRO A 4 38.57 15.59 53.04
CA PRO A 4 37.22 15.16 52.64
C PRO A 4 36.77 15.75 51.28
N PHE A 5 37.39 16.84 50.86
CA PHE A 5 37.15 17.50 49.59
C PHE A 5 37.62 16.67 48.37
N LEU A 6 38.79 16.03 48.47
CA LEU A 6 39.36 15.24 47.37
C LEU A 6 38.60 13.90 47.15
N GLN A 7 37.99 13.35 48.19
CA GLN A 7 37.13 12.16 48.07
C GLN A 7 35.76 12.49 47.43
N ARG A 8 35.18 13.66 47.72
CA ARG A 8 33.96 14.14 47.05
C ARG A 8 34.21 14.39 45.56
N LEU A 9 35.32 15.04 45.20
CA LEU A 9 35.70 15.28 43.79
C LEU A 9 35.86 13.97 43.00
N ARG A 10 36.48 12.94 43.58
CA ARG A 10 36.61 11.62 42.92
C ARG A 10 35.28 10.89 42.77
N ARG A 11 34.33 11.06 43.70
CA ARG A 11 32.98 10.51 43.56
C ARG A 11 32.18 11.24 42.48
N HIS A 12 32.25 12.57 42.44
CA HIS A 12 31.59 13.34 41.38
C HIS A 12 32.16 13.03 39.99
N ALA A 13 33.48 12.90 39.85
CA ALA A 13 34.13 12.53 38.59
C ALA A 13 33.74 11.11 38.12
N ARG A 14 33.54 10.15 39.03
CA ARG A 14 33.06 8.80 38.67
C ARG A 14 31.60 8.79 38.23
N TRP A 15 30.76 9.59 38.89
CA TRP A 15 29.35 9.71 38.52
C TRP A 15 29.14 10.46 37.21
N THR A 16 29.95 11.48 36.92
CA THR A 16 29.89 12.17 35.62
C THR A 16 30.36 11.29 34.47
N VAL A 17 31.39 10.45 34.66
CA VAL A 17 31.83 9.48 33.63
C VAL A 17 30.76 8.42 33.35
N LEU A 18 30.11 7.88 34.39
CA LEU A 18 29.01 6.92 34.21
C LEU A 18 27.79 7.53 33.54
N ALA A 19 27.44 8.78 33.88
CA ALA A 19 26.34 9.50 33.24
C ALA A 19 26.65 9.81 31.76
N LEU A 20 27.90 10.18 31.43
CA LEU A 20 28.34 10.40 30.05
C LEU A 20 28.28 9.12 29.21
N LEU A 21 28.71 7.98 29.76
CA LEU A 21 28.63 6.69 29.07
C LEU A 21 27.18 6.24 28.84
N ALA A 22 26.28 6.46 29.81
CA ALA A 22 24.86 6.19 29.65
C ALA A 22 24.20 7.10 28.59
N LEU A 23 24.59 8.38 28.56
CA LEU A 23 24.11 9.32 27.55
C LEU A 23 24.60 8.94 26.15
N ILE A 24 25.86 8.51 26.00
CA ILE A 24 26.43 8.04 24.74
C ILE A 24 25.74 6.74 24.27
N ALA A 25 25.41 5.83 25.19
CA ALA A 25 24.65 4.62 24.84
C ALA A 25 23.22 4.96 24.39
N LEU A 26 22.56 5.92 25.04
CA LEU A 26 21.22 6.39 24.66
C LEU A 26 21.23 7.15 23.33
N THR A 27 22.25 7.96 23.05
CA THR A 27 22.38 8.64 21.75
C THR A 27 22.77 7.67 20.65
N ALA A 28 23.61 6.67 20.91
CA ALA A 28 23.90 5.61 19.94
C ALA A 28 22.66 4.74 19.64
N TYR A 29 21.82 4.47 20.65
CA TYR A 29 20.54 3.79 20.46
C TYR A 29 19.54 4.65 19.68
N ALA A 30 19.45 5.95 19.98
CA ALA A 30 18.58 6.88 19.26
C ALA A 30 19.05 7.11 17.81
N VAL A 31 20.36 7.23 17.56
CA VAL A 31 20.91 7.38 16.21
C VAL A 31 20.75 6.08 15.41
N GLY A 32 20.96 4.91 16.02
CA GLY A 32 20.66 3.62 15.35
C GLY A 32 19.18 3.41 15.03
N TRP A 33 18.27 4.09 15.75
CA TRP A 33 16.84 4.08 15.49
C TRP A 33 16.41 5.08 14.40
N PHE A 34 17.10 6.23 14.32
CA PHE A 34 16.86 7.26 13.30
C PHE A 34 17.61 7.04 11.97
N ASP A 35 18.64 6.20 11.94
CA ASP A 35 19.39 5.87 10.72
C ASP A 35 18.79 4.71 9.91
N ARG A 36 17.50 4.41 10.13
CA ARG A 36 16.66 3.72 9.12
C ARG A 36 16.24 4.68 8.01
N THR A 37 17.19 5.45 7.50
CA THR A 37 17.04 5.99 6.15
C THR A 37 16.97 4.78 5.22
N PRO A 38 15.97 4.68 4.32
CA PRO A 38 15.90 3.55 3.41
C PRO A 38 17.19 3.58 2.60
N GLU A 39 18.05 2.58 2.83
CA GLU A 39 19.18 2.33 1.96
C GLU A 39 18.69 2.38 0.52
N SER A 40 19.44 3.08 -0.33
CA SER A 40 19.22 3.14 -1.78
C SER A 40 18.74 1.79 -2.30
N PHE A 41 17.69 1.79 -3.13
CA PHE A 41 17.04 0.59 -3.64
C PHE A 41 18.04 -0.55 -3.89
N ARG A 42 18.14 -1.51 -2.96
CA ARG A 42 19.08 -2.61 -3.11
C ARG A 42 18.50 -3.49 -4.21
N LYS A 43 19.18 -3.56 -5.36
CA LYS A 43 18.79 -4.52 -6.40
C LYS A 43 18.80 -5.90 -5.75
N PRO A 44 17.66 -6.62 -5.74
CA PRO A 44 17.62 -7.96 -5.16
C PRO A 44 18.62 -8.84 -5.89
N ASN A 45 19.23 -9.79 -5.18
CA ASN A 45 20.09 -10.78 -5.81
C ASN A 45 19.20 -11.67 -6.69
N MET A 46 19.26 -11.46 -8.00
CA MET A 46 18.43 -12.15 -8.97
C MET A 46 19.08 -13.48 -9.33
N THR A 47 18.34 -14.57 -9.16
CA THR A 47 18.78 -15.88 -9.63
C THR A 47 18.58 -16.00 -11.14
N GLU A 48 19.59 -16.49 -11.87
CA GLU A 48 19.50 -16.69 -13.31
C GLU A 48 18.45 -17.76 -13.65
N LEU A 49 17.70 -17.54 -14.73
CA LEU A 49 16.71 -18.52 -15.20
C LEU A 49 17.41 -19.74 -15.80
N SER A 50 17.03 -20.92 -15.31
CA SER A 50 17.48 -22.19 -15.89
C SER A 50 17.02 -22.30 -17.37
N PRO A 51 17.71 -23.09 -18.22
CA PRO A 51 17.27 -23.34 -19.59
C PRO A 51 15.83 -23.84 -19.71
N ARG A 52 15.31 -24.50 -18.66
CA ARG A 52 13.94 -25.00 -18.61
C ARG A 52 12.92 -23.90 -18.32
N LEU A 53 13.31 -22.87 -17.57
CA LEU A 53 12.44 -21.73 -17.26
C LEU A 53 12.50 -20.60 -18.30
N GLN A 54 13.58 -20.49 -19.06
CA GLN A 54 13.76 -19.43 -20.07
C GLN A 54 12.58 -19.34 -21.07
N PRO A 55 12.08 -20.44 -21.65
CA PRO A 55 10.98 -20.39 -22.62
C PRO A 55 9.69 -19.76 -22.09
N LEU A 56 9.43 -19.83 -20.77
CA LEU A 56 8.23 -19.23 -20.16
C LEU A 56 8.23 -17.70 -20.30
N PHE A 57 9.41 -17.08 -20.35
CA PHE A 57 9.56 -15.63 -20.35
C PHE A 57 10.03 -15.06 -21.70
N GLU A 58 10.11 -15.88 -22.75
CA GLU A 58 10.36 -15.40 -24.12
C GLU A 58 9.20 -14.54 -24.63
N LYS A 59 7.96 -14.90 -24.26
CA LYS A 59 6.76 -14.13 -24.54
C LYS A 59 6.00 -13.90 -23.25
N THR A 60 5.87 -12.64 -22.87
CA THR A 60 5.13 -12.22 -21.68
C THR A 60 3.93 -11.36 -22.05
N LYS A 61 2.98 -11.27 -21.12
CA LYS A 61 1.90 -10.30 -21.13
C LYS A 61 1.89 -9.53 -19.82
N THR A 62 1.56 -8.25 -19.90
CA THR A 62 1.35 -7.40 -18.73
C THR A 62 -0.09 -7.55 -18.25
N VAL A 63 -0.28 -7.82 -16.97
CA VAL A 63 -1.60 -7.99 -16.36
C VAL A 63 -1.83 -6.89 -15.34
N CYS A 64 -3.01 -6.25 -15.41
CA CYS A 64 -3.44 -5.28 -14.41
C CYS A 64 -4.23 -5.96 -13.29
N PHE A 65 -3.83 -5.73 -12.04
CA PHE A 65 -4.53 -6.21 -10.85
C PHE A 65 -4.51 -5.11 -9.78
N GLY A 66 -5.67 -4.77 -9.24
CA GLY A 66 -5.76 -3.66 -8.29
C GLY A 66 -5.21 -2.36 -8.88
N ARG A 67 -4.24 -1.75 -8.22
CA ARG A 67 -3.54 -0.55 -8.69
C ARG A 67 -2.19 -0.85 -9.34
N PHE A 68 -1.93 -2.11 -9.67
CA PHE A 68 -0.60 -2.64 -9.98
C PHE A 68 -0.58 -3.41 -11.30
N LEU A 69 0.62 -3.67 -11.77
CA LEU A 69 0.94 -4.44 -12.96
C LEU A 69 1.93 -5.55 -12.59
N ILE A 70 1.84 -6.68 -13.28
CA ILE A 70 2.82 -7.77 -13.24
C ILE A 70 3.01 -8.33 -14.64
N ASP A 71 4.23 -8.73 -14.99
CA ASP A 71 4.51 -9.41 -16.25
C ASP A 71 4.54 -10.92 -16.01
N VAL A 72 3.72 -11.64 -16.77
CA VAL A 72 3.57 -13.09 -16.65
C VAL A 72 3.83 -13.76 -18.00
N PRO A 73 4.18 -15.06 -18.03
CA PRO A 73 4.22 -15.83 -19.27
C PRO A 73 2.91 -15.65 -20.06
N ALA A 74 3.00 -15.50 -21.38
CA ALA A 74 1.82 -15.28 -22.22
C ALA A 74 0.79 -16.43 -22.10
N THR A 75 1.27 -17.64 -21.85
CA THR A 75 0.49 -18.87 -21.63
C THR A 75 -0.10 -18.99 -20.23
N ALA A 76 0.27 -18.12 -19.29
CA ALA A 76 -0.21 -18.18 -17.91
C ALA A 76 -1.70 -17.83 -17.84
N THR A 77 -2.42 -18.57 -17.00
CA THR A 77 -3.80 -18.26 -16.64
C THR A 77 -3.80 -17.32 -15.43
N VAL A 78 -4.56 -16.24 -15.54
CA VAL A 78 -4.75 -15.28 -14.46
C VAL A 78 -6.03 -15.65 -13.72
N VAL A 79 -5.97 -15.66 -12.40
CA VAL A 79 -7.11 -15.97 -11.53
C VAL A 79 -7.36 -14.78 -10.62
N PHE A 80 -8.51 -14.14 -10.77
CA PHE A 80 -8.96 -13.15 -9.81
C PHE A 80 -9.78 -13.86 -8.73
N GLY A 81 -9.43 -13.62 -7.47
CA GLY A 81 -10.33 -13.98 -6.38
C GLY A 81 -11.45 -12.93 -6.25
N PRO A 82 -12.48 -13.22 -5.44
CA PRO A 82 -13.47 -12.20 -5.09
C PRO A 82 -12.76 -11.00 -4.45
N VAL A 83 -12.94 -9.84 -5.05
CA VAL A 83 -12.31 -8.60 -4.59
C VAL A 83 -13.19 -7.97 -3.51
N SER A 84 -12.57 -7.35 -2.51
CA SER A 84 -13.27 -6.39 -1.64
C SER A 84 -12.80 -4.99 -1.99
N ALA A 85 -13.69 -4.15 -2.52
CA ALA A 85 -13.46 -2.75 -2.84
C ALA A 85 -14.63 -1.94 -2.27
N ASN A 86 -14.54 -1.59 -0.99
CA ASN A 86 -15.65 -1.31 -0.06
C ASN A 86 -16.60 -2.52 0.12
N ASP A 87 -17.17 -3.03 -0.96
CA ASP A 87 -18.04 -4.21 -0.99
C ASP A 87 -17.31 -5.41 -1.61
N ARG A 88 -17.80 -6.64 -1.34
CA ARG A 88 -17.35 -7.83 -2.06
C ARG A 88 -17.88 -7.77 -3.50
N ILE A 89 -17.04 -7.97 -4.50
CA ILE A 89 -17.40 -7.98 -5.92
C ILE A 89 -16.90 -9.28 -6.56
N GLU A 90 -17.80 -9.95 -7.28
CA GLU A 90 -17.52 -11.19 -8.01
C GLU A 90 -18.07 -11.11 -9.43
N ARG A 91 -17.31 -11.63 -10.40
CA ARG A 91 -17.69 -11.71 -11.81
C ARG A 91 -18.16 -13.12 -12.14
N LEU A 92 -19.27 -13.21 -12.87
CA LEU A 92 -19.75 -14.40 -13.54
C LEU A 92 -19.64 -14.16 -15.06
N PRO A 93 -18.59 -14.69 -15.72
CA PRO A 93 -18.35 -14.48 -17.15
C PRO A 93 -19.50 -15.00 -18.01
N ASP A 94 -19.91 -14.24 -19.04
CA ASP A 94 -20.96 -14.60 -20.00
C ASP A 94 -22.37 -14.85 -19.40
N GLU A 95 -22.59 -14.49 -18.13
CA GLU A 95 -23.86 -14.68 -17.42
C GLU A 95 -24.74 -13.41 -17.37
N GLY A 96 -24.34 -12.33 -18.05
CA GLY A 96 -25.00 -11.03 -18.01
C GLY A 96 -26.46 -11.03 -18.46
N ASP A 97 -26.80 -11.83 -19.47
CA ASP A 97 -28.18 -12.00 -19.95
C ASP A 97 -29.06 -12.77 -18.95
N LYS A 98 -28.45 -13.50 -18.01
CA LYS A 98 -29.17 -14.30 -16.99
C LYS A 98 -29.43 -13.54 -15.70
N LEU A 99 -29.17 -12.23 -15.65
CA LEU A 99 -29.39 -11.40 -14.45
C LEU A 99 -30.76 -11.66 -13.81
N GLY A 100 -31.83 -11.67 -14.61
CA GLY A 100 -33.18 -11.93 -14.13
C GLY A 100 -33.37 -13.32 -13.50
N GLU A 101 -32.69 -14.34 -14.03
CA GLU A 101 -32.71 -15.70 -13.50
C GLU A 101 -31.99 -15.79 -12.15
N TYR A 102 -30.83 -15.14 -12.01
CA TYR A 102 -30.10 -15.08 -10.73
C TYR A 102 -30.91 -14.35 -9.65
N VAL A 103 -31.52 -13.22 -9.99
CA VAL A 103 -32.39 -12.47 -9.07
C VAL A 103 -33.58 -13.32 -8.64
N ALA A 104 -34.31 -13.90 -9.60
CA ALA A 104 -35.48 -14.74 -9.30
C ALA A 104 -35.12 -15.97 -8.45
N LYS A 105 -34.00 -16.62 -8.76
CA LYS A 105 -33.46 -17.73 -7.97
C LYS A 105 -33.16 -17.28 -6.54
N ARG A 106 -32.48 -16.15 -6.36
CA ARG A 106 -32.15 -15.64 -5.04
C ARG A 106 -33.37 -15.27 -4.22
N GLU A 107 -34.36 -14.63 -4.84
CA GLU A 107 -35.64 -14.36 -4.19
C GLU A 107 -36.33 -15.65 -3.72
N ALA A 108 -36.38 -16.67 -4.58
CA ALA A 108 -36.98 -17.95 -4.24
C ALA A 108 -36.26 -18.64 -3.08
N GLU A 109 -34.92 -18.62 -3.08
CA GLU A 109 -34.11 -19.13 -1.97
C GLU A 109 -34.40 -18.43 -0.64
N LEU A 110 -34.54 -17.11 -0.64
CA LEU A 110 -34.83 -16.33 0.56
C LEU A 110 -36.28 -16.50 1.03
N LYS A 111 -37.24 -16.62 0.10
CA LYS A 111 -38.67 -16.89 0.39
C LYS A 111 -38.87 -18.30 0.95
N ALA A 112 -38.03 -19.26 0.58
CA ALA A 112 -38.10 -20.65 1.07
C ALA A 112 -37.47 -20.85 2.47
N GLN A 113 -36.81 -19.84 3.02
CA GLN A 113 -36.14 -19.92 4.31
C GLN A 113 -36.86 -19.07 5.36
N ASP A 114 -37.19 -19.68 6.50
CA ASP A 114 -37.81 -18.97 7.62
C ASP A 114 -36.76 -18.15 8.40
N ARG A 115 -37.19 -17.00 8.92
CA ARG A 115 -36.38 -16.16 9.80
C ARG A 115 -36.28 -16.78 11.19
N TYR A 116 -37.39 -17.14 11.85
CA TYR A 116 -37.36 -17.55 13.26
C TYR A 116 -37.63 -19.04 13.52
N GLY A 117 -37.42 -19.93 12.54
CA GLY A 117 -37.60 -21.38 12.71
C GLY A 117 -39.05 -21.81 12.95
N GLU A 118 -39.98 -20.88 12.93
CA GLU A 118 -41.43 -21.09 12.86
C GLU A 118 -41.88 -20.84 11.43
N LYS A 119 -42.57 -21.81 10.84
CA LYS A 119 -43.13 -21.69 9.49
C LYS A 119 -44.32 -20.73 9.51
N ARG A 120 -44.10 -19.49 9.09
CA ARG A 120 -45.16 -18.54 8.76
C ARG A 120 -44.79 -17.80 7.47
N ASP A 121 -45.74 -17.69 6.55
CA ASP A 121 -45.52 -17.12 5.21
C ASP A 121 -45.06 -15.65 5.25
N ASP A 122 -45.27 -14.93 6.37
CA ASP A 122 -44.86 -13.55 6.59
C ASP A 122 -43.47 -13.39 7.24
N LEU A 123 -42.82 -14.50 7.63
CA LEU A 123 -41.53 -14.50 8.34
C LEU A 123 -40.40 -15.13 7.52
N THR A 124 -40.46 -15.04 6.19
CA THR A 124 -39.37 -15.49 5.34
C THR A 124 -38.12 -14.61 5.49
N ARG A 125 -36.98 -15.07 4.98
CA ARG A 125 -35.74 -14.27 4.93
C ARG A 125 -35.74 -13.23 3.81
N TYR A 126 -36.72 -13.26 2.90
CA TYR A 126 -36.86 -12.25 1.85
C TYR A 126 -37.47 -10.97 2.42
N LYS A 127 -36.91 -9.81 2.07
CA LYS A 127 -37.51 -8.51 2.39
C LYS A 127 -38.09 -7.86 1.15
N GLU A 128 -37.24 -7.53 0.18
CA GLU A 128 -37.62 -6.77 -1.01
C GLU A 128 -36.55 -6.90 -2.11
N THR A 129 -36.96 -6.56 -3.33
CA THR A 129 -36.07 -6.39 -4.48
C THR A 129 -36.29 -5.00 -5.04
N LEU A 130 -35.21 -4.27 -5.24
CA LEU A 130 -35.21 -2.88 -5.65
C LEU A 130 -34.47 -2.71 -6.98
N ASP A 131 -34.84 -1.67 -7.73
CA ASP A 131 -34.00 -1.18 -8.81
C ASP A 131 -32.80 -0.42 -8.22
N GLY A 132 -31.62 -0.64 -8.82
CA GLY A 132 -30.41 0.09 -8.46
C GLY A 132 -30.24 1.41 -9.21
N ALA A 133 -29.09 2.04 -9.04
CA ALA A 133 -28.77 3.33 -9.63
C ALA A 133 -28.36 3.29 -11.11
N VAL A 134 -27.95 2.13 -11.64
CA VAL A 134 -27.60 1.98 -13.07
C VAL A 134 -28.64 1.13 -13.82
N PRO A 135 -28.85 1.35 -15.13
CA PRO A 135 -29.85 0.62 -15.89
C PRO A 135 -29.72 -0.90 -15.79
N GLY A 136 -30.81 -1.57 -15.42
CA GLY A 136 -30.86 -3.03 -15.28
C GLY A 136 -30.27 -3.59 -13.98
N GLN A 137 -29.67 -2.76 -13.13
CA GLN A 137 -29.21 -3.18 -11.80
C GLN A 137 -30.38 -3.58 -10.92
N LYS A 138 -30.25 -4.72 -10.23
CA LYS A 138 -31.23 -5.19 -9.24
C LYS A 138 -30.54 -5.40 -7.90
N ILE A 139 -31.18 -4.95 -6.82
CA ILE A 139 -30.69 -5.14 -5.45
C ILE A 139 -31.69 -6.01 -4.70
N VAL A 140 -31.24 -7.19 -4.25
CA VAL A 140 -32.04 -8.11 -3.44
C VAL A 140 -31.65 -7.93 -1.97
N VAL A 141 -32.66 -7.67 -1.13
CA VAL A 141 -32.49 -7.51 0.31
C VAL A 141 -33.09 -8.71 1.02
N GLY A 142 -32.27 -9.41 1.79
CA GLY A 142 -32.72 -10.49 2.67
C GLY A 142 -32.14 -10.38 4.07
N PHE A 143 -32.70 -11.09 5.04
CA PHE A 143 -32.12 -11.21 6.38
C PHE A 143 -30.94 -12.18 6.36
N LYS A 144 -29.80 -11.81 6.95
CA LYS A 144 -28.54 -12.59 6.92
C LYS A 144 -28.61 -13.91 7.69
N ASN A 145 -29.35 -13.95 8.79
CA ASN A 145 -29.46 -15.13 9.64
C ASN A 145 -30.84 -15.19 10.31
N PHE A 146 -31.07 -16.28 11.04
CA PHE A 146 -32.32 -16.50 11.77
C PHE A 146 -32.65 -15.35 12.75
N ALA A 147 -31.63 -14.82 13.43
CA ALA A 147 -31.83 -13.75 14.41
C ALA A 147 -32.37 -12.47 13.74
N GLY A 148 -32.07 -12.28 12.45
CA GLY A 148 -32.53 -11.15 11.65
C GLY A 148 -32.06 -9.82 12.20
N SER A 149 -30.85 -9.76 12.76
CA SER A 149 -30.23 -8.52 13.25
C SER A 149 -29.49 -7.77 12.13
N PHE A 150 -29.17 -8.47 11.04
CA PHE A 150 -28.52 -7.91 9.85
C PHE A 150 -29.27 -8.33 8.58
N TYR A 151 -29.28 -7.43 7.61
CA TYR A 151 -29.55 -7.71 6.22
C TYR A 151 -28.29 -8.23 5.52
N LYS A 152 -28.48 -9.17 4.60
CA LYS A 152 -27.56 -9.47 3.52
C LYS A 152 -28.14 -8.79 2.28
N VAL A 153 -27.34 -7.95 1.63
CA VAL A 153 -27.77 -7.16 0.47
C VAL A 153 -26.88 -7.54 -0.71
N GLU A 154 -27.51 -7.93 -1.82
CA GLU A 154 -26.83 -8.41 -3.01
C GLU A 154 -27.24 -7.54 -4.21
N SER A 155 -26.28 -6.93 -4.90
CA SER A 155 -26.51 -6.18 -6.12
C SER A 155 -26.08 -6.98 -7.34
N TYR A 156 -26.93 -7.04 -8.35
CA TYR A 156 -26.70 -7.72 -9.61
C TYR A 156 -26.58 -6.69 -10.73
N ILE A 157 -25.45 -6.67 -11.41
CA ILE A 157 -25.10 -5.66 -12.42
C ILE A 157 -24.68 -6.37 -13.69
N ARG A 158 -25.41 -6.13 -14.77
CA ARG A 158 -24.96 -6.55 -16.10
C ARG A 158 -23.95 -5.55 -16.64
N LEU A 159 -22.80 -6.05 -17.07
CA LEU A 159 -21.76 -5.25 -17.71
C LEU A 159 -21.30 -5.94 -18.99
N GLY A 160 -21.87 -5.53 -20.13
CA GLY A 160 -21.69 -6.23 -21.39
C GLY A 160 -22.32 -7.63 -21.36
N HIS A 161 -21.50 -8.65 -21.60
CA HIS A 161 -21.90 -10.06 -21.53
C HIS A 161 -21.77 -10.66 -20.13
N ASP A 162 -21.12 -9.97 -19.20
CA ASP A 162 -20.85 -10.49 -17.87
C ASP A 162 -21.89 -10.03 -16.84
N LEU A 163 -22.03 -10.82 -15.78
CA LEU A 163 -22.79 -10.47 -14.60
C LEU A 163 -21.83 -10.23 -13.44
N TYR A 164 -21.97 -9.10 -12.76
CA TYR A 164 -21.27 -8.79 -11.53
C TYR A 164 -22.23 -8.87 -10.35
N ILE A 165 -21.79 -9.53 -9.29
CA ILE A 165 -22.51 -9.62 -8.02
C ILE A 165 -21.70 -8.85 -6.98
N GLN A 166 -22.33 -7.85 -6.40
CA GLN A 166 -21.82 -7.15 -5.23
C GLN A 166 -22.53 -7.64 -3.99
N GLU A 167 -21.81 -7.82 -2.90
CA GLU A 167 -22.40 -8.24 -1.63
C GLU A 167 -21.94 -7.36 -0.48
N THR A 168 -22.92 -6.99 0.35
CA THR A 168 -22.67 -6.22 1.57
C THR A 168 -23.68 -6.61 2.66
N GLU A 169 -23.50 -6.03 3.85
CA GLU A 169 -24.34 -6.29 5.01
C GLU A 169 -24.72 -5.00 5.71
N ALA A 170 -25.94 -4.93 6.23
CA ALA A 170 -26.43 -3.77 6.94
C ALA A 170 -27.15 -4.17 8.23
N PRO A 171 -27.06 -3.39 9.31
CA PRO A 171 -27.87 -3.65 10.50
C PRO A 171 -29.37 -3.45 10.18
N VAL A 172 -30.22 -4.26 10.79
CA VAL A 172 -31.69 -4.11 10.67
C VAL A 172 -32.18 -2.90 11.44
N GLU A 173 -31.63 -2.69 12.64
CA GLU A 173 -31.85 -1.49 13.44
C GLU A 173 -30.72 -0.49 13.15
N PRO A 174 -31.02 0.64 12.50
CA PRO A 174 -30.01 1.65 12.23
C PRO A 174 -29.44 2.22 13.53
N TYR A 175 -28.13 2.43 13.58
CA TYR A 175 -27.49 3.08 14.72
C TYR A 175 -26.82 4.39 14.29
N LYS A 176 -26.69 5.32 15.24
CA LYS A 176 -25.94 6.56 15.02
C LYS A 176 -24.51 6.36 15.47
N LEU A 177 -23.56 6.71 14.61
CA LEU A 177 -22.15 6.78 14.98
C LEU A 177 -21.95 7.96 15.95
N ALA A 178 -21.49 7.68 17.16
CA ALA A 178 -21.36 8.66 18.24
C ALA A 178 -19.98 9.35 18.23
N SER A 179 -19.64 10.11 17.19
CA SER A 179 -18.61 11.19 17.23
C SER A 179 -18.42 11.87 15.87
N GLN A 180 -17.99 13.13 15.94
CA GLN A 180 -17.69 14.03 14.81
C GLN A 180 -16.61 13.45 13.88
N GLU A 181 -16.81 13.63 12.57
CA GLU A 181 -16.13 12.97 11.44
C GLU A 181 -16.53 11.50 11.26
N SER A 182 -17.76 11.29 10.77
CA SER A 182 -18.15 10.00 10.20
C SER A 182 -17.14 9.63 9.11
N LYS A 183 -16.25 8.68 9.39
CA LYS A 183 -15.54 7.96 8.34
C LYS A 183 -16.62 7.33 7.48
N LYS A 184 -16.80 7.87 6.27
CA LYS A 184 -17.88 7.56 5.31
C LYS A 184 -17.99 6.07 4.94
N SER A 185 -17.05 5.25 5.40
CA SER A 185 -16.89 3.83 5.09
C SER A 185 -17.65 2.87 6.02
N VAL A 186 -18.49 3.34 6.95
CA VAL A 186 -19.22 2.47 7.87
C VAL A 186 -20.69 2.39 7.49
N ILE A 187 -21.16 1.19 7.16
CA ILE A 187 -22.58 0.91 6.88
C ILE A 187 -23.34 0.84 8.21
N ALA A 188 -24.10 1.90 8.51
CA ALA A 188 -24.86 2.01 9.76
C ALA A 188 -26.36 1.75 9.55
N SER A 189 -26.81 1.59 8.31
CA SER A 189 -28.20 1.38 7.94
C SER A 189 -28.32 0.66 6.58
N LEU A 190 -29.52 0.16 6.26
CA LEU A 190 -29.82 -0.41 4.94
C LEU A 190 -29.67 0.62 3.82
N SER A 191 -30.02 1.88 4.05
CA SER A 191 -29.84 2.94 3.06
C SER A 191 -28.37 3.21 2.75
N ASP A 192 -27.49 3.12 3.75
CA ASP A 192 -26.05 3.29 3.53
C ASP A 192 -25.49 2.17 2.67
N ALA A 193 -25.88 0.92 2.93
CA ALA A 193 -25.50 -0.24 2.12
C ALA A 193 -25.97 -0.10 0.67
N ILE A 194 -27.24 0.28 0.45
CA ILE A 194 -27.78 0.48 -0.89
C ILE A 194 -27.03 1.61 -1.62
N GLU A 195 -26.69 2.70 -0.93
CA GLU A 195 -25.92 3.78 -1.54
C GLU A 195 -24.51 3.35 -1.89
N ASP A 196 -23.80 2.59 -1.05
CA ASP A 196 -22.43 2.12 -1.33
C ASP A 196 -22.42 1.19 -2.57
N LEU A 197 -23.36 0.23 -2.63
CA LEU A 197 -23.56 -0.62 -3.81
C LEU A 197 -23.84 0.20 -5.09
N ASN A 198 -24.67 1.24 -4.97
CA ASN A 198 -24.97 2.14 -6.08
C ASN A 198 -23.76 2.98 -6.51
N VAL A 199 -22.94 3.48 -5.59
CA VAL A 199 -21.69 4.17 -5.91
C VAL A 199 -20.73 3.22 -6.62
N THR A 200 -20.56 2.01 -6.11
CA THR A 200 -19.70 1.00 -6.76
C THR A 200 -20.20 0.67 -8.16
N ALA A 201 -21.51 0.49 -8.35
CA ALA A 201 -22.11 0.20 -9.66
C ALA A 201 -21.90 1.33 -10.69
N ARG A 202 -21.99 2.60 -10.26
CA ARG A 202 -21.78 3.77 -11.15
C ARG A 202 -20.33 3.88 -11.64
N ASN A 203 -19.36 3.43 -10.84
CA ASN A 203 -17.94 3.51 -11.14
C ASN A 203 -17.36 2.22 -11.74
N LEU A 204 -18.19 1.19 -11.94
CA LEU A 204 -17.76 -0.08 -12.51
C LEU A 204 -17.84 -0.02 -14.04
N HIS A 205 -16.69 -0.18 -14.70
CA HIS A 205 -16.55 -0.09 -16.15
C HIS A 205 -16.00 -1.40 -16.74
N ALA A 206 -16.52 -1.81 -17.89
CA ALA A 206 -16.01 -2.97 -18.61
C ALA A 206 -14.55 -2.71 -19.02
N ARG A 207 -13.71 -3.74 -18.92
CA ARG A 207 -12.29 -3.66 -19.27
C ARG A 207 -11.89 -4.92 -20.02
N ALA A 208 -11.23 -4.75 -21.17
CA ALA A 208 -10.57 -5.87 -21.85
C ALA A 208 -9.52 -6.51 -20.92
N GLU A 209 -9.32 -7.83 -21.02
CA GLU A 209 -8.40 -8.55 -20.12
C GLU A 209 -6.98 -7.94 -20.10
N ASP A 210 -6.48 -7.57 -21.28
CA ASP A 210 -5.18 -6.94 -21.51
C ASP A 210 -5.21 -5.41 -21.46
N GLY A 211 -6.38 -4.81 -21.27
CA GLY A 211 -6.55 -3.36 -21.18
C GLY A 211 -5.93 -2.82 -19.89
N ILE A 212 -5.03 -1.84 -20.01
CA ILE A 212 -4.39 -1.15 -18.88
C ILE A 212 -5.00 0.26 -18.76
N PRO A 213 -5.88 0.53 -17.77
CA PRO A 213 -6.52 1.82 -17.61
C PRO A 213 -5.52 2.90 -17.18
N ALA A 214 -5.56 4.06 -17.83
CA ALA A 214 -4.75 5.22 -17.47
C ALA A 214 -5.39 6.12 -16.39
N ALA A 215 -6.64 5.82 -16.01
CA ALA A 215 -7.36 6.51 -14.94
C ALA A 215 -6.98 5.98 -13.54
N PRO A 216 -7.11 6.79 -12.47
CA PRO A 216 -7.05 6.30 -11.10
C PRO A 216 -8.15 5.27 -10.83
N GLY A 217 -7.81 4.15 -10.19
CA GLY A 217 -8.78 3.09 -9.90
C GLY A 217 -8.19 1.70 -9.79
N VAL A 218 -9.06 0.70 -9.68
CA VAL A 218 -8.72 -0.68 -9.34
C VAL A 218 -9.11 -1.61 -10.50
N CYS A 219 -8.16 -2.37 -11.04
CA CYS A 219 -8.40 -3.41 -12.02
C CYS A 219 -8.95 -4.67 -11.35
N LEU A 220 -10.10 -5.13 -11.83
CA LEU A 220 -10.79 -6.34 -11.42
C LEU A 220 -10.83 -7.34 -12.59
N ASP A 221 -11.39 -8.51 -12.35
CA ASP A 221 -11.72 -9.45 -13.42
C ASP A 221 -12.72 -8.82 -14.39
N GLY A 222 -12.38 -8.73 -15.67
CA GLY A 222 -13.21 -8.15 -16.75
C GLY A 222 -13.61 -6.67 -16.58
N ALA A 223 -13.18 -6.00 -15.51
CA ALA A 223 -13.66 -4.67 -15.16
C ALA A 223 -12.57 -3.76 -14.57
N PHE A 224 -12.93 -2.49 -14.48
CA PHE A 224 -12.19 -1.42 -13.84
C PHE A 224 -13.13 -0.63 -12.94
N LEU A 225 -12.72 -0.43 -11.69
CA LEU A 225 -13.43 0.41 -10.75
C LEU A 225 -12.75 1.78 -10.70
N ASP A 226 -13.41 2.80 -11.26
CA ASP A 226 -12.90 4.17 -11.29
C ASP A 226 -12.86 4.76 -9.88
N ASP A 227 -11.71 5.29 -9.48
CA ASP A 227 -11.50 5.95 -8.19
C ASP A 227 -10.92 7.36 -8.36
N SER A 228 -11.26 8.02 -9.47
CA SER A 228 -10.80 9.38 -9.76
C SER A 228 -11.26 10.39 -8.71
N SER A 229 -12.38 10.13 -8.04
CA SER A 229 -12.88 10.97 -6.93
C SER A 229 -12.34 10.56 -5.55
N GLY A 230 -11.52 9.50 -5.44
CA GLY A 230 -10.99 9.00 -4.17
C GLY A 230 -12.06 8.49 -3.20
N TRP A 231 -13.12 7.86 -3.72
CA TRP A 231 -14.25 7.37 -2.91
C TRP A 231 -13.98 5.98 -2.32
N LEU A 232 -13.05 5.21 -2.89
CA LEU A 232 -12.64 3.93 -2.34
C LEU A 232 -11.88 4.13 -1.03
N THR A 233 -12.27 3.37 -0.02
CA THR A 233 -11.67 3.45 1.32
C THR A 233 -11.08 2.11 1.76
N HIS A 234 -11.66 1.01 1.28
CA HIS A 234 -11.26 -0.36 1.61
C HIS A 234 -10.92 -1.11 0.34
N GLU A 235 -9.76 -1.76 0.30
CA GLU A 235 -9.32 -2.55 -0.85
C GLU A 235 -8.62 -3.80 -0.33
N THR A 236 -9.10 -4.97 -0.74
CA THR A 236 -8.43 -6.27 -0.60
C THR A 236 -8.51 -6.96 -1.95
N ILE A 237 -7.37 -7.01 -2.65
CA ILE A 237 -7.30 -7.49 -4.03
C ILE A 237 -6.51 -8.80 -4.06
N PRO A 238 -7.17 -9.98 -4.06
CA PRO A 238 -6.51 -11.25 -4.31
C PRO A 238 -6.30 -11.47 -5.82
N PHE A 239 -5.12 -11.92 -6.18
CA PHE A 239 -4.69 -12.17 -7.54
C PHE A 239 -3.83 -13.43 -7.61
N GLY A 240 -4.06 -14.28 -8.62
CA GLY A 240 -3.37 -15.55 -8.79
C GLY A 240 -2.84 -15.74 -10.20
N ILE A 241 -1.73 -16.44 -10.31
CA ILE A 241 -1.13 -16.87 -11.58
C ILE A 241 -1.00 -18.38 -11.56
N ARG A 242 -1.41 -19.03 -12.64
CA ARG A 242 -1.24 -20.47 -12.89
C ARG A 242 -0.42 -20.66 -14.15
N LEU A 243 0.68 -21.40 -14.03
CA LEU A 243 1.58 -21.67 -15.15
C LEU A 243 1.14 -22.94 -15.86
N LYS A 244 0.98 -22.88 -17.17
CA LYS A 244 0.54 -24.04 -17.96
C LYS A 244 1.60 -25.15 -17.96
N GLU A 245 2.86 -24.75 -18.03
CA GLU A 245 4.03 -25.61 -18.11
C GLU A 245 4.38 -26.25 -16.75
N PHE A 246 3.96 -25.62 -15.65
CA PHE A 246 4.15 -26.09 -14.27
C PHE A 246 2.84 -25.96 -13.49
N PRO A 247 1.86 -26.85 -13.74
CA PRO A 247 0.50 -26.70 -13.19
C PRO A 247 0.43 -26.88 -11.67
N ASP A 248 1.42 -27.51 -11.04
CA ASP A 248 1.53 -27.66 -9.58
C ASP A 248 2.12 -26.41 -8.89
N VAL A 249 2.52 -25.39 -9.65
CA VAL A 249 3.08 -24.14 -9.14
C VAL A 249 1.99 -23.08 -9.10
N HIS A 250 1.64 -22.65 -7.89
CA HIS A 250 0.65 -21.61 -7.66
C HIS A 250 1.34 -20.36 -7.12
N PHE A 251 1.21 -19.26 -7.85
CA PHE A 251 1.66 -17.94 -7.41
C PHE A 251 0.44 -17.09 -7.08
N SER A 252 0.50 -16.33 -5.99
CA SER A 252 -0.58 -15.43 -5.56
C SER A 252 -0.05 -14.15 -4.96
N ILE A 253 -0.78 -13.07 -5.18
CA ILE A 253 -0.58 -11.75 -4.60
C ILE A 253 -1.87 -11.36 -3.90
N GLN A 254 -1.77 -10.79 -2.70
CA GLN A 254 -2.85 -10.10 -2.03
C GLN A 254 -2.38 -8.71 -1.66
N THR A 255 -3.13 -7.68 -2.08
CA THR A 255 -2.89 -6.31 -1.63
C THR A 255 -4.01 -5.86 -0.71
N ILE A 256 -3.65 -5.33 0.46
CA ILE A 256 -4.62 -4.89 1.49
C ILE A 256 -4.33 -3.45 1.87
N ARG A 257 -5.29 -2.55 1.66
CA ARG A 257 -5.14 -1.16 2.10
C ARG A 257 -5.18 -1.08 3.63
N ASN A 258 -4.12 -0.51 4.20
CA ASN A 258 -3.84 -0.57 5.65
C ASN A 258 -4.77 0.24 6.56
N GLN A 259 -5.77 0.95 6.04
CA GLN A 259 -6.75 1.74 6.83
C GLN A 259 -6.15 2.63 7.95
N GLY A 260 -4.89 3.06 7.80
CA GLY A 260 -4.18 3.84 8.81
C GLY A 260 -3.54 3.05 9.96
N SER A 261 -3.52 1.71 9.91
CA SER A 261 -2.93 0.85 10.94
C SER A 261 -1.83 -0.04 10.36
N LEU A 262 -0.65 -0.02 10.98
CA LEU A 262 0.40 -0.99 10.74
C LEU A 262 0.72 -1.69 12.06
N ILE A 263 0.65 -3.01 12.07
CA ILE A 263 0.95 -3.83 13.25
C ILE A 263 2.32 -4.46 13.02
N GLU A 264 3.38 -3.95 13.65
CA GLU A 264 4.74 -4.47 13.39
C GLU A 264 4.88 -5.97 13.68
N SER A 265 4.15 -6.48 14.67
CA SER A 265 4.14 -7.92 14.98
C SER A 265 3.45 -8.78 13.90
N SER A 266 2.68 -8.18 12.99
CA SER A 266 2.13 -8.88 11.83
C SER A 266 3.11 -8.99 10.66
N ALA A 267 4.28 -8.33 10.73
CA ALA A 267 5.35 -8.49 9.74
C ALA A 267 5.85 -9.95 9.68
N LEU A 268 6.38 -10.36 8.53
CA LEU A 268 6.76 -11.75 8.28
C LEU A 268 7.88 -12.25 9.20
N GLU A 269 8.96 -11.50 9.39
CA GLU A 269 10.10 -11.95 10.20
C GLU A 269 9.70 -12.23 11.67
N PRO A 270 9.00 -11.34 12.40
CA PRO A 270 8.48 -11.65 13.72
C PRO A 270 7.57 -12.89 13.75
N ARG A 271 6.70 -13.05 12.75
CA ARG A 271 5.79 -14.21 12.65
C ARG A 271 6.55 -15.52 12.46
N LEU A 272 7.63 -15.53 11.67
CA LEU A 272 8.48 -16.71 11.49
C LEU A 272 9.22 -17.06 12.77
N LYS A 273 9.76 -16.06 13.50
CA LYS A 273 10.38 -16.27 14.81
C LYS A 273 9.38 -16.88 15.80
N GLN A 274 8.17 -16.33 15.85
CA GLN A 274 7.11 -16.85 16.71
C GLN A 274 6.68 -18.27 16.31
N ALA A 275 6.59 -18.57 15.00
CA ALA A 275 6.26 -19.90 14.51
C ALA A 275 7.32 -20.93 14.92
N GLU A 276 8.60 -20.57 14.83
CA GLU A 276 9.73 -21.41 15.27
C GLU A 276 9.69 -21.68 16.78
N GLU A 277 9.50 -20.64 17.59
CA GLU A 277 9.38 -20.75 19.05
C GLU A 277 8.18 -21.64 19.45
N ASN A 278 7.04 -21.43 18.79
CA ASN A 278 5.85 -22.24 19.00
C ASN A 278 6.08 -23.70 18.61
N ALA A 279 6.70 -23.96 17.45
CA ALA A 279 7.04 -25.33 17.03
C ALA A 279 7.97 -26.02 18.02
N ASN A 280 8.98 -25.31 18.52
CA ASN A 280 9.88 -25.84 19.57
C ASN A 280 9.12 -26.15 20.87
N ARG A 281 8.25 -25.24 21.33
CA ARG A 281 7.46 -25.43 22.55
C ARG A 281 6.47 -26.59 22.46
N MET A 282 5.89 -26.81 21.29
CA MET A 282 4.89 -27.86 21.05
C MET A 282 5.51 -29.22 20.66
N GLY A 283 6.83 -29.39 20.77
CA GLY A 283 7.52 -30.64 20.42
C GLY A 283 7.77 -30.85 18.91
N GLY A 284 7.34 -29.91 18.06
CA GLY A 284 7.55 -29.92 16.60
C GLY A 284 8.91 -29.38 16.14
N GLY A 285 9.78 -28.93 17.06
CA GLY A 285 11.08 -28.32 16.72
C GLY A 285 12.01 -29.21 15.89
N GLY A 286 11.92 -30.54 16.05
CA GLY A 286 12.69 -31.49 15.24
C GLY A 286 12.26 -31.52 13.77
N TRP A 287 10.98 -31.32 13.49
CA TRP A 287 10.47 -31.16 12.12
C TRP A 287 10.81 -29.78 11.58
N TYR A 288 10.62 -28.72 12.37
CA TYR A 288 10.90 -27.34 11.94
C TYR A 288 12.36 -27.16 11.49
N ARG A 289 13.32 -27.77 12.19
CA ARG A 289 14.75 -27.76 11.79
C ARG A 289 15.07 -28.47 10.46
N ARG A 290 14.16 -29.29 9.94
CA ARG A 290 14.31 -29.94 8.63
C ARG A 290 13.81 -29.06 7.48
N ILE A 291 13.16 -27.94 7.75
CA ILE A 291 12.80 -26.95 6.72
C ILE A 291 14.09 -26.38 6.16
N LYS A 292 14.31 -26.58 4.86
CA LYS A 292 15.48 -26.04 4.17
C LYS A 292 15.19 -24.58 3.82
N MET A 293 15.91 -23.69 4.49
CA MET A 293 15.83 -22.25 4.25
C MET A 293 16.66 -21.87 3.02
N LEU A 294 16.00 -21.58 1.90
CA LEU A 294 16.69 -21.17 0.66
C LEU A 294 17.11 -19.71 0.71
N ARG A 295 16.28 -18.85 1.31
CA ARG A 295 16.57 -17.41 1.52
C ARG A 295 15.71 -16.84 2.63
N ARG A 296 16.29 -15.98 3.46
CA ARG A 296 15.62 -15.16 4.50
C ARG A 296 16.30 -13.81 4.55
N SER A 297 15.61 -12.76 4.14
CA SER A 297 16.21 -11.44 4.01
C SER A 297 15.17 -10.35 3.87
N ASP A 298 15.59 -9.11 4.17
CA ASP A 298 14.87 -7.93 3.72
C ASP A 298 14.87 -7.90 2.17
N ARG A 299 13.74 -7.53 1.59
CA ARG A 299 13.56 -7.40 0.14
C ARG A 299 12.80 -6.12 -0.17
N GLN A 300 13.18 -5.51 -1.28
CA GLN A 300 12.41 -4.44 -1.89
C GLN A 300 11.78 -4.92 -3.19
N ILE A 301 10.51 -4.61 -3.35
CA ILE A 301 9.73 -4.78 -4.57
C ILE A 301 9.13 -3.40 -4.80
N GLU A 302 9.35 -2.77 -5.96
CA GLU A 302 8.78 -1.44 -6.35
C GLU A 302 8.41 -0.50 -5.18
N GLY A 303 9.38 -0.01 -4.41
CA GLY A 303 9.09 0.95 -3.33
C GLY A 303 8.46 0.38 -2.05
N TRP A 304 8.05 -0.89 -2.03
CA TRP A 304 7.79 -1.65 -0.79
C TRP A 304 9.10 -2.10 -0.18
N THR A 305 9.21 -1.92 1.13
CA THR A 305 10.21 -2.59 1.97
C THR A 305 9.48 -3.68 2.75
N GLY A 306 10.00 -4.90 2.69
CA GLY A 306 9.42 -6.04 3.37
C GLY A 306 10.47 -7.10 3.66
N TYR A 307 9.99 -8.26 4.10
CA TYR A 307 10.82 -9.42 4.37
C TYR A 307 10.39 -10.58 3.47
N GLU A 308 11.34 -11.38 3.01
CA GLU A 308 11.08 -12.62 2.30
C GLU A 308 11.59 -13.84 3.07
N ALA A 309 10.87 -14.95 2.94
CA ALA A 309 11.29 -16.26 3.39
C ALA A 309 10.92 -17.29 2.32
N LEU A 310 11.94 -17.98 1.81
CA LEU A 310 11.82 -18.98 0.77
C LEU A 310 12.17 -20.34 1.36
N ASP A 311 11.15 -21.11 1.67
CA ASP A 311 11.27 -22.32 2.46
C ASP A 311 11.02 -23.52 1.54
N HIS A 312 11.84 -24.56 1.66
CA HIS A 312 11.50 -25.90 1.18
C HIS A 312 11.12 -26.75 2.41
N VAL A 313 9.82 -26.97 2.55
CA VAL A 313 9.18 -27.74 3.61
C VAL A 313 9.38 -29.24 3.37
N PRO A 314 9.84 -30.01 4.36
CA PRO A 314 10.11 -31.44 4.19
C PRO A 314 8.81 -32.26 4.14
N GLU A 315 8.91 -33.43 3.51
CA GLU A 315 7.82 -34.41 3.42
C GLU A 315 7.33 -34.85 4.82
N GLN A 316 6.02 -35.04 4.93
CA GLN A 316 5.27 -35.58 6.07
C GLN A 316 4.30 -36.65 5.55
N GLU A 317 3.69 -37.40 6.47
CA GLU A 317 2.87 -38.60 6.17
C GLU A 317 1.89 -38.41 4.99
N ASP A 318 1.16 -37.28 4.97
CA ASP A 318 0.15 -36.97 3.95
C ASP A 318 0.51 -35.74 3.08
N VAL A 319 1.73 -35.22 3.21
CA VAL A 319 2.15 -33.98 2.56
C VAL A 319 3.54 -34.16 1.95
N SER A 320 3.61 -34.17 0.63
CA SER A 320 4.88 -34.14 -0.11
C SER A 320 5.71 -32.92 0.28
N GLY A 321 7.03 -33.06 0.26
CA GLY A 321 7.91 -31.90 0.39
C GLY A 321 7.57 -30.85 -0.67
N HIS A 322 7.61 -29.57 -0.31
CA HIS A 322 7.19 -28.50 -1.21
C HIS A 322 7.86 -27.18 -0.85
N HIS A 323 7.94 -26.29 -1.83
CA HIS A 323 8.28 -24.89 -1.60
C HIS A 323 7.07 -24.12 -1.08
N ASP A 324 7.28 -23.33 -0.02
CA ASP A 324 6.33 -22.33 0.49
C ASP A 324 7.07 -21.00 0.64
N PHE A 325 6.98 -20.18 -0.40
CA PHE A 325 7.70 -18.92 -0.50
C PHE A 325 6.77 -17.78 -0.17
N LYS A 326 7.28 -16.82 0.60
CA LYS A 326 6.51 -15.65 1.01
C LYS A 326 7.36 -14.39 1.00
N PHE A 327 6.77 -13.30 0.51
CA PHE A 327 7.20 -11.94 0.78
C PHE A 327 6.04 -11.18 1.41
N MET A 328 6.35 -10.36 2.41
CA MET A 328 5.38 -9.44 2.99
C MET A 328 6.01 -8.08 3.21
N GLY A 329 5.43 -7.06 2.57
CA GLY A 329 5.67 -5.66 2.88
C GLY A 329 4.43 -5.09 3.55
N LEU A 330 4.56 -4.55 4.76
CA LEU A 330 3.43 -3.91 5.45
C LEU A 330 2.93 -2.65 4.75
N GLY A 331 3.74 -2.05 3.86
CA GLY A 331 3.36 -0.86 3.11
C GLY A 331 3.31 0.40 3.97
N HIS A 332 2.48 1.36 3.56
CA HIS A 332 2.27 2.64 4.22
C HIS A 332 0.83 2.72 4.76
N PRO A 333 0.58 3.39 5.91
CA PRO A 333 -0.75 3.36 6.53
C PRO A 333 -1.85 4.01 5.67
N THR A 334 -1.50 5.03 4.88
CA THR A 334 -2.48 5.88 4.18
C THR A 334 -2.29 5.96 2.67
N ASP A 335 -1.21 5.38 2.12
CA ASP A 335 -0.92 5.48 0.69
C ASP A 335 -1.55 4.29 -0.06
N PRO A 336 -2.58 4.51 -0.90
CA PRO A 336 -3.23 3.43 -1.64
C PRO A 336 -2.33 2.80 -2.72
N LEU A 337 -1.21 3.44 -3.07
CA LEU A 337 -0.21 2.89 -3.98
C LEU A 337 0.88 2.09 -3.24
N LYS A 338 0.85 2.10 -1.91
CA LYS A 338 1.69 1.26 -1.04
C LYS A 338 0.86 0.56 0.05
N PRO A 339 -0.14 -0.26 -0.32
CA PRO A 339 -0.86 -1.13 0.62
C PRO A 339 0.08 -2.18 1.22
N GLU A 340 -0.40 -2.97 2.18
CA GLU A 340 0.22 -4.25 2.49
C GLU A 340 0.27 -5.09 1.21
N LEU A 341 1.43 -5.70 0.96
CA LEU A 341 1.70 -6.57 -0.18
C LEU A 341 2.15 -7.93 0.35
N ASP A 342 1.26 -8.92 0.24
CA ASP A 342 1.53 -10.32 0.55
C ASP A 342 1.67 -11.09 -0.76
N VAL A 343 2.86 -11.63 -1.02
CA VAL A 343 3.15 -12.43 -2.22
C VAL A 343 3.53 -13.82 -1.77
N GLN A 344 2.94 -14.84 -2.39
CA GLN A 344 3.17 -16.24 -2.08
C GLN A 344 3.40 -17.06 -3.34
N MET A 345 4.27 -18.07 -3.23
CA MET A 345 4.44 -19.08 -4.27
C MET A 345 4.58 -20.45 -3.63
N GLN A 346 3.73 -21.37 -4.05
CA GLN A 346 3.64 -22.73 -3.53
C GLN A 346 3.79 -23.74 -4.66
N THR A 347 4.36 -24.90 -4.35
CA THR A 347 4.60 -25.98 -5.33
C THR A 347 3.96 -27.29 -4.87
N GLY A 348 3.83 -28.27 -5.76
CA GLY A 348 3.15 -29.52 -5.43
C GLY A 348 1.65 -29.36 -5.17
N VAL A 349 1.04 -28.26 -5.66
CA VAL A 349 -0.37 -27.96 -5.41
C VAL A 349 -1.25 -28.77 -6.36
N ALA A 350 -2.27 -29.44 -5.82
CA ALA A 350 -3.34 -30.05 -6.61
C ALA A 350 -4.62 -30.18 -5.78
N ASP A 351 -5.78 -30.06 -6.42
CA ASP A 351 -7.10 -30.08 -5.78
C ASP A 351 -7.21 -29.14 -4.56
N ASN A 352 -6.67 -27.92 -4.70
CA ASN A 352 -6.61 -26.90 -3.65
C ASN A 352 -5.86 -27.34 -2.37
N MET A 353 -4.99 -28.35 -2.46
CA MET A 353 -4.11 -28.78 -1.37
C MET A 353 -2.65 -28.61 -1.76
N ILE A 354 -1.87 -27.99 -0.87
CA ILE A 354 -0.42 -27.79 -1.02
C ILE A 354 0.29 -29.11 -0.67
N GLY A 355 1.37 -29.43 -1.39
CA GLY A 355 2.13 -30.66 -1.15
C GLY A 355 1.34 -31.93 -1.45
N LYS A 356 0.30 -31.87 -2.28
CA LYS A 356 -0.42 -33.07 -2.75
C LYS A 356 0.47 -33.96 -3.63
N HIS A 357 1.39 -33.34 -4.36
CA HIS A 357 2.39 -34.01 -5.18
C HIS A 357 3.78 -33.45 -4.92
N ARG A 358 4.81 -34.18 -5.35
CA ARG A 358 6.17 -33.66 -5.34
C ARG A 358 6.30 -32.48 -6.33
N PRO A 359 7.09 -31.44 -6.01
CA PRO A 359 7.26 -30.27 -6.86
C PRO A 359 7.82 -30.67 -8.23
N SER A 360 7.29 -30.08 -9.29
CA SER A 360 7.81 -30.28 -10.65
C SER A 360 9.11 -29.52 -10.94
N ILE A 361 9.48 -28.57 -10.07
CA ILE A 361 10.66 -27.70 -10.17
C ILE A 361 11.64 -27.88 -9.02
N SER A 362 12.94 -27.68 -9.29
CA SER A 362 13.98 -27.72 -8.25
C SER A 362 13.96 -26.48 -7.36
N ASP A 363 14.72 -26.51 -6.27
CA ASP A 363 14.92 -25.35 -5.38
C ASP A 363 15.45 -24.14 -6.15
N GLU A 364 16.45 -24.33 -7.01
CA GLU A 364 17.07 -23.26 -7.81
C GLU A 364 16.08 -22.68 -8.82
N GLU A 365 15.27 -23.53 -9.45
CA GLU A 365 14.22 -23.11 -10.38
C GLU A 365 13.08 -22.37 -9.66
N ALA A 366 12.67 -22.84 -8.48
CA ALA A 366 11.68 -22.16 -7.66
C ALA A 366 12.16 -20.75 -7.30
N VAL A 367 13.39 -20.62 -6.82
CA VAL A 367 14.01 -19.34 -6.45
C VAL A 367 14.11 -18.42 -7.68
N ALA A 368 14.51 -18.94 -8.85
CA ALA A 368 14.60 -18.15 -10.09
C ALA A 368 13.23 -17.69 -10.61
N LEU A 369 12.22 -18.57 -10.56
CA LEU A 369 10.85 -18.23 -10.94
C LEU A 369 10.26 -17.16 -10.02
N TRP A 370 10.45 -17.31 -8.71
CA TRP A 370 10.07 -16.33 -7.70
C TRP A 370 10.69 -14.96 -7.95
N ASP A 371 12.00 -14.92 -8.17
CA ASP A 371 12.72 -13.68 -8.45
C ASP A 371 12.19 -13.02 -9.72
N LYS A 372 12.02 -13.79 -10.78
CA LYS A 372 11.54 -13.28 -12.06
C LYS A 372 10.15 -12.66 -11.96
N LEU A 373 9.18 -13.33 -11.35
CA LEU A 373 7.81 -12.82 -11.23
C LEU A 373 7.74 -11.58 -10.31
N THR A 374 8.30 -11.66 -9.11
CA THR A 374 8.25 -10.57 -8.13
C THR A 374 8.95 -9.31 -8.60
N SER A 375 10.01 -9.43 -9.41
CA SER A 375 10.75 -8.29 -9.97
C SER A 375 9.95 -7.44 -10.97
N THR A 376 8.81 -7.94 -11.45
CA THR A 376 7.97 -7.25 -12.45
C THR A 376 6.72 -6.63 -11.84
N ILE A 377 6.50 -6.78 -10.54
CA ILE A 377 5.42 -6.13 -9.82
C ILE A 377 5.73 -4.64 -9.77
N ARG A 378 4.82 -3.80 -10.28
CA ARG A 378 4.95 -2.34 -10.21
C ARG A 378 3.60 -1.62 -10.11
N VAL A 379 3.64 -0.34 -9.73
CA VAL A 379 2.46 0.53 -9.75
C VAL A 379 2.00 0.76 -11.19
N ARG A 380 0.68 0.71 -11.42
CA ARG A 380 0.10 1.06 -12.73
C ARG A 380 0.25 2.56 -12.96
N PRO A 381 0.84 2.99 -14.09
CA PRO A 381 0.89 4.41 -14.43
C PRO A 381 -0.51 5.00 -14.60
N VAL A 382 -0.72 6.19 -14.03
CA VAL A 382 -1.96 6.97 -14.15
C VAL A 382 -1.60 8.32 -14.75
N GLY A 383 -2.39 8.81 -15.70
CA GLY A 383 -2.14 10.12 -16.35
C GLY A 383 -1.03 10.14 -17.41
N GLY A 384 -0.50 8.98 -17.82
CA GLY A 384 0.46 8.84 -18.92
C GLY A 384 -0.19 8.30 -20.18
N SER A 385 -0.01 9.01 -21.31
CA SER A 385 -0.35 8.57 -22.66
C SER A 385 -0.04 7.09 -22.87
N GLY A 386 -1.07 6.29 -23.13
CA GLY A 386 -0.90 5.01 -23.81
C GLY A 386 -0.29 5.25 -25.19
N SER A 387 0.98 4.92 -25.37
CA SER A 387 1.59 4.66 -26.67
C SER A 387 2.77 3.70 -26.41
N GLY A 388 2.74 2.47 -26.89
CA GLY A 388 2.61 2.18 -28.31
C GLY A 388 3.81 2.81 -29.00
N LYS A 389 4.94 2.10 -29.02
CA LYS A 389 6.12 2.48 -29.80
C LYS A 389 5.70 2.74 -31.25
N ALA A 390 5.71 4.00 -31.66
CA ALA A 390 5.83 4.39 -33.06
C ALA A 390 6.70 5.64 -33.11
N ALA A 391 7.88 5.50 -33.72
CA ALA A 391 8.77 6.60 -34.01
C ALA A 391 8.10 7.55 -35.02
N SER A 392 8.18 8.86 -34.78
CA SER A 392 8.26 9.85 -35.86
C SER A 392 8.68 11.20 -35.30
N ASN A 393 9.83 11.68 -35.78
CA ASN A 393 10.35 13.02 -35.57
C ASN A 393 9.38 14.07 -36.14
N SER A 394 8.94 15.03 -35.32
CA SER A 394 8.53 16.37 -35.77
C SER A 394 8.58 17.36 -34.58
N PRO A 395 8.83 18.66 -34.82
CA PRO A 395 9.28 19.60 -33.80
C PRO A 395 8.15 20.02 -32.83
N GLN A 396 8.47 19.99 -31.55
CA GLN A 396 7.58 20.31 -30.43
C GLN A 396 7.30 21.84 -30.35
N PRO A 397 6.04 22.29 -30.18
CA PRO A 397 5.74 23.65 -29.76
C PRO A 397 6.09 23.85 -28.27
N PRO A 398 6.50 25.06 -27.84
CA PRO A 398 6.94 25.29 -26.47
C PRO A 398 5.70 25.46 -25.60
N HIS A 399 5.42 24.51 -24.72
CA HIS A 399 4.91 24.68 -23.36
C HIS A 399 4.81 23.26 -22.77
N SER A 400 5.83 22.88 -22.02
CA SER A 400 5.88 21.62 -21.28
C SER A 400 4.69 21.53 -20.30
N PRO A 401 4.11 20.34 -20.08
CA PRO A 401 3.07 20.18 -19.08
C PRO A 401 3.65 20.49 -17.70
N SER A 402 3.05 21.44 -17.00
CA SER A 402 3.45 21.87 -15.67
C SER A 402 3.46 20.70 -14.69
N THR A 403 4.56 20.50 -13.99
CA THR A 403 4.69 19.46 -12.95
C THR A 403 3.57 19.63 -11.91
N PRO A 404 2.83 18.57 -11.53
CA PRO A 404 1.61 18.69 -10.72
C PRO A 404 1.86 19.29 -9.33
N LEU A 405 0.86 19.99 -8.77
CA LEU A 405 0.89 20.42 -7.37
C LEU A 405 1.06 19.20 -6.46
N GLY A 406 1.92 19.30 -5.46
CA GLY A 406 2.35 18.18 -4.63
C GLY A 406 3.72 17.60 -4.99
N GLU A 407 4.32 18.03 -6.11
CA GLU A 407 5.68 17.62 -6.50
C GLU A 407 6.69 17.88 -5.38
N LEU A 408 7.63 16.94 -5.21
CA LEU A 408 8.66 17.00 -4.18
C LEU A 408 10.03 17.32 -4.78
N ALA A 409 10.72 18.31 -4.22
CA ALA A 409 12.08 18.66 -4.61
C ALA A 409 12.99 18.80 -3.38
N ALA A 410 14.03 17.95 -3.32
CA ALA A 410 15.00 17.98 -2.22
C ALA A 410 15.92 19.20 -2.31
N THR A 411 16.30 19.78 -1.17
CA THR A 411 17.34 20.81 -1.07
C THR A 411 18.60 20.39 -1.86
N GLY A 412 19.15 21.31 -2.65
CA GLY A 412 20.33 21.08 -3.50
C GLY A 412 20.04 20.56 -4.90
N ARG A 413 18.82 20.09 -5.20
CA ARG A 413 18.39 19.79 -6.59
C ARG A 413 18.01 21.06 -7.34
N GLN A 414 18.00 21.01 -8.67
CA GLN A 414 17.40 22.07 -9.49
C GLN A 414 15.87 21.98 -9.37
N CYS A 415 15.23 23.14 -9.23
CA CYS A 415 13.80 23.28 -9.13
C CYS A 415 13.14 22.79 -10.43
N PRO A 416 12.26 21.77 -10.38
CA PRO A 416 11.67 21.20 -11.58
C PRO A 416 10.54 22.06 -12.17
N GLN A 417 10.06 23.07 -11.43
CA GLN A 417 8.91 23.88 -11.83
C GLN A 417 8.88 25.21 -11.09
N THR A 418 8.68 26.32 -11.81
CA THR A 418 8.47 27.64 -11.20
C THR A 418 7.18 27.65 -10.38
N GLY A 419 7.26 28.06 -9.11
CA GLY A 419 6.09 28.18 -8.25
C GLY A 419 6.41 28.41 -6.78
N TRP A 420 5.38 28.38 -5.94
CA TRP A 420 5.48 28.40 -4.49
C TRP A 420 5.73 27.00 -3.96
N TRP A 421 6.81 26.87 -3.19
CA TRP A 421 7.26 25.65 -2.56
C TRP A 421 7.13 25.77 -1.04
N ARG A 422 6.66 24.71 -0.39
CA ARG A 422 6.48 24.65 1.07
C ARG A 422 7.34 23.55 1.67
N CYS A 423 8.05 23.89 2.74
CA CYS A 423 8.74 22.95 3.62
C CYS A 423 7.75 22.38 4.66
N PRO A 424 7.73 21.06 4.91
CA PRO A 424 6.90 20.43 5.93
C PRO A 424 7.46 20.57 7.37
N ASP A 425 8.70 21.06 7.54
CA ASP A 425 9.37 21.09 8.85
C ASP A 425 8.81 22.18 9.78
N VAL A 426 8.50 21.79 11.02
CA VAL A 426 8.03 22.69 12.09
C VAL A 426 9.14 23.66 12.51
N GLY A 427 8.82 24.96 12.61
CA GLY A 427 9.75 26.00 13.06
C GLY A 427 10.53 26.73 11.95
N ALA A 428 10.20 26.50 10.68
CA ALA A 428 10.76 27.25 9.56
C ALA A 428 10.39 28.74 9.59
N THR A 429 11.36 29.65 9.37
CA THR A 429 11.08 31.08 9.22
C THR A 429 10.12 31.34 8.04
N ASP A 430 9.27 32.37 8.14
CA ASP A 430 8.24 32.76 7.15
C ASP A 430 7.18 31.68 6.85
N GLY A 431 6.96 30.76 7.79
CA GLY A 431 5.96 29.68 7.65
C GLY A 431 6.36 28.63 6.60
N GLY A 432 7.65 28.55 6.28
CA GLY A 432 8.22 27.51 5.41
C GLY A 432 7.84 27.61 3.94
N ARG A 433 7.30 28.74 3.45
CA ARG A 433 6.93 28.94 2.03
C ARG A 433 7.91 29.85 1.30
N ARG A 434 8.35 29.45 0.10
CA ARG A 434 9.21 30.25 -0.78
C ARG A 434 8.83 30.11 -2.24
N PHE A 435 8.91 31.19 -3.00
CA PHE A 435 8.79 31.16 -4.45
C PHE A 435 10.15 30.81 -5.07
N ILE A 436 10.18 29.82 -5.95
CA ILE A 436 11.42 29.31 -6.56
C ILE A 436 11.19 29.15 -8.06
N HIS A 437 12.10 29.68 -8.88
CA HIS A 437 12.04 29.53 -10.33
C HIS A 437 12.61 28.18 -10.78
N GLU A 438 12.05 27.63 -11.85
CA GLU A 438 12.58 26.44 -12.53
C GLU A 438 14.08 26.60 -12.82
N GLY A 439 14.86 25.55 -12.59
CA GLY A 439 16.30 25.54 -12.73
C GLY A 439 17.09 26.10 -11.53
N GLN A 440 16.47 26.87 -10.62
CA GLN A 440 17.16 27.35 -9.41
C GLN A 440 17.43 26.21 -8.43
N VAL A 441 18.54 26.27 -7.71
CA VAL A 441 18.88 25.26 -6.70
C VAL A 441 17.94 25.41 -5.49
N MET A 442 17.27 24.32 -5.11
CA MET A 442 16.37 24.27 -3.97
C MET A 442 17.12 24.65 -2.68
N PRO A 443 16.72 25.69 -1.95
CA PRO A 443 17.51 26.23 -0.84
C PRO A 443 17.39 25.39 0.44
N LYS A 444 18.31 25.65 1.38
CA LYS A 444 18.17 25.21 2.78
C LYS A 444 17.12 26.04 3.51
N VAL A 445 16.51 25.47 4.54
CA VAL A 445 15.52 26.13 5.39
C VAL A 445 16.16 26.55 6.71
N ALA A 446 15.89 27.79 7.12
CA ALA A 446 16.25 28.27 8.46
C ALA A 446 15.17 27.81 9.43
N ILE A 447 15.54 27.02 10.44
CA ILE A 447 14.65 26.63 11.53
C ILE A 447 15.03 27.44 12.76
N VAL A 448 14.03 28.07 13.37
CA VAL A 448 14.18 28.77 14.65
C VAL A 448 14.09 27.72 15.77
N GLY A 449 15.16 27.61 16.55
CA GLY A 449 15.20 26.72 17.70
C GLY A 449 14.54 27.30 18.93
N GLU A 450 14.18 26.44 19.89
CA GLU A 450 13.76 26.91 21.20
C GLU A 450 14.95 27.57 21.93
N PRO A 451 14.84 28.85 22.32
CA PRO A 451 15.92 29.53 23.02
C PRO A 451 16.05 29.03 24.45
N THR A 452 17.29 28.80 24.88
CA THR A 452 17.62 28.48 26.28
C THR A 452 17.27 29.65 27.22
N LEU A 453 17.12 29.37 28.52
CA LEU A 453 16.81 30.41 29.53
C LEU A 453 17.79 31.59 29.51
N TRP A 454 19.06 31.33 29.18
CA TRP A 454 20.10 32.35 29.10
C TRP A 454 20.05 33.17 27.79
N GLN A 455 19.64 32.54 26.68
CA GLN A 455 19.41 33.23 25.41
C GLN A 455 18.14 34.09 25.46
N ARG A 456 17.09 33.63 26.16
CA ARG A 456 15.89 34.44 26.43
C ARG A 456 16.20 35.71 27.22
N LEU A 457 17.14 35.65 28.17
CA LEU A 457 17.56 36.82 28.96
C LEU A 457 18.35 37.84 28.14
N LYS A 458 19.08 37.40 27.10
CA LYS A 458 19.86 38.26 26.20
C LYS A 458 19.10 38.74 24.96
N GLY A 459 17.93 38.17 24.69
CA GLY A 459 17.16 38.43 23.46
C GLY A 459 17.66 37.67 22.23
N ASP A 460 18.50 36.65 22.41
CA ASP A 460 19.08 35.87 21.30
C ASP A 460 18.12 34.77 20.82
N GLN A 461 17.89 34.69 19.50
CA GLN A 461 17.15 33.59 18.87
C GLN A 461 18.12 32.65 18.10
N PRO A 462 18.27 31.38 18.50
CA PRO A 462 19.09 30.44 17.76
C PRO A 462 18.40 30.04 16.44
N MET A 463 19.12 30.17 15.32
CA MET A 463 18.68 29.72 14.00
C MET A 463 19.72 28.78 13.40
N TRP A 464 19.29 27.69 12.79
CA TRP A 464 20.17 26.80 12.00
C TRP A 464 19.57 26.48 10.64
N GLN A 465 20.44 26.23 9.65
CA GLN A 465 20.06 25.86 8.29
C GLN A 465 20.04 24.34 8.15
N THR A 466 18.90 23.75 7.76
CA THR A 466 18.78 22.32 7.48
C THR A 466 18.38 22.04 6.03
N ALA A 467 18.69 20.84 5.55
CA ALA A 467 18.18 20.33 4.28
C ALA A 467 16.76 19.77 4.49
N THR A 468 15.89 19.93 3.51
CA THR A 468 14.50 19.47 3.56
C THR A 468 14.02 19.00 2.20
N VAL A 469 12.79 18.47 2.15
CA VAL A 469 12.06 18.18 0.92
C VAL A 469 10.95 19.22 0.77
N TRP A 470 11.03 20.01 -0.29
CA TRP A 470 10.04 21.02 -0.60
C TRP A 470 8.87 20.41 -1.38
N THR A 471 7.65 20.89 -1.13
CA THR A 471 6.44 20.51 -1.86
C THR A 471 5.91 21.68 -2.69
N LEU A 472 5.65 21.49 -3.98
CA LEU A 472 5.03 22.50 -4.83
C LEU A 472 3.56 22.70 -4.42
N VAL A 473 3.18 23.92 -4.03
CA VAL A 473 1.83 24.21 -3.50
C VAL A 473 1.03 25.21 -4.35
N SER A 474 1.67 25.98 -5.24
CA SER A 474 0.97 26.90 -6.15
C SER A 474 1.85 27.34 -7.31
N TYR A 475 1.24 27.64 -8.46
CA TYR A 475 1.91 28.29 -9.62
C TYR A 475 1.71 29.82 -9.65
N ALA A 476 1.01 30.38 -8.66
CA ALA A 476 0.71 31.81 -8.64
C ALA A 476 2.01 32.64 -8.66
N PRO A 477 2.08 33.72 -9.45
CA PRO A 477 3.24 34.60 -9.47
C PRO A 477 3.49 35.18 -8.08
N ALA A 478 4.75 35.51 -7.78
CA ALA A 478 5.07 36.21 -6.54
C ALA A 478 4.28 37.53 -6.47
N PRO A 479 3.70 37.91 -5.31
CA PRO A 479 3.06 39.21 -5.19
C PRO A 479 4.10 40.30 -5.39
N ASP A 480 3.76 41.29 -6.22
CA ASP A 480 4.60 42.48 -6.40
C ASP A 480 4.86 43.10 -5.02
N THR A 481 6.14 43.22 -4.67
CA THR A 481 6.60 43.88 -3.44
C THR A 481 6.30 45.37 -3.51
N ALA A 482 5.05 45.74 -3.26
CA ALA A 482 4.63 47.11 -2.99
C ALA A 482 4.06 47.28 -1.58
N ASP A 483 3.66 46.20 -0.89
CA ASP A 483 3.07 46.28 0.45
C ASP A 483 3.59 45.17 1.38
N ALA A 484 4.80 45.34 1.91
CA ALA A 484 5.23 44.74 3.18
C ALA A 484 6.30 45.62 3.85
N PRO A 485 6.22 45.84 5.19
CA PRO A 485 6.96 46.89 5.88
C PRO A 485 8.45 46.60 5.99
N ALA A 486 9.26 47.63 5.74
CA ALA A 486 10.71 47.60 5.85
C ALA A 486 11.17 47.21 7.27
N LEU A 487 11.90 46.09 7.38
CA LEU A 487 12.72 45.79 8.55
C LEU A 487 14.17 46.19 8.26
N SER A 488 14.60 47.13 9.08
CA SER A 488 15.79 47.96 9.02
C SER A 488 17.12 47.20 8.91
N SER A 489 17.94 47.62 7.96
CA SER A 489 19.37 47.35 7.91
C SER A 489 20.13 48.28 8.86
N THR A 490 20.82 47.72 9.85
CA THR A 490 21.89 48.35 10.63
C THR A 490 22.88 47.25 11.01
N SER A 491 24.19 47.39 10.99
CA SER A 491 25.13 48.42 10.55
C SER A 491 26.51 47.79 10.76
N THR A 492 27.40 47.86 9.77
CA THR A 492 28.81 47.49 9.86
C THR A 492 29.55 48.41 10.83
N PRO A 493 30.45 47.91 11.71
CA PRO A 493 31.40 48.76 12.41
C PRO A 493 32.71 48.85 11.61
N ASN A 494 33.01 50.04 11.10
CA ASN A 494 34.37 50.41 10.70
C ASN A 494 35.13 50.93 11.92
N GLY A 495 36.29 50.32 12.21
CA GLY A 495 37.34 50.87 13.04
C GLY A 495 38.63 50.88 12.24
N ALA A 496 39.07 52.07 11.86
CA ALA A 496 40.30 52.34 11.12
C ALA A 496 41.47 52.66 12.07
N THR A 497 42.69 52.35 11.64
CA THR A 497 43.95 53.12 11.76
C THR A 497 44.98 52.37 10.90
N GLY A 498 45.59 52.93 9.84
CA GLY A 498 46.54 54.05 9.83
C GLY A 498 47.92 53.53 10.28
N GLU A 499 49.06 53.68 9.61
CA GLU A 499 49.51 54.60 8.56
C GLU A 499 50.91 54.13 8.10
N GLN A 500 51.35 54.52 6.91
CA GLN A 500 52.76 54.39 6.48
C GLN A 500 53.62 55.46 7.17
N ALA A 501 54.62 55.02 7.93
CA ALA A 501 55.98 55.58 8.02
C ALA A 501 56.88 54.60 8.78
#